data_AF-A0A412VJC3-F1
#
_entry.id   AF-A0A412VJC3-F1
#
_cell.length_a   1.000
_cell.length_b   1.000
_cell.length_c   1.000
_cell.angle_alpha   90.00
_cell.angle_beta   90.00
_cell.angle_gamma   90.00
#
_symmetry.space_group_name_H-M   'P 1'
#
loop_
_entity.id
_entity.type
_entity.pdbx_description
1 polymer ?
#
loop_
_entity_poly.entity_id
_entity_poly.type
_entity_poly.pdbx_seq_one_letter_code
_entity_poly.pdbx_strand_id
1 'polypeptide(L)'
;MENEINTNATHIGRKIERIRRLRGMTQTDLGDLLGITKQAVSKMEQSEKIEDERIKRVADALGVTEEGLKKFTEETVLYYTNNFYENSNATATNIGTISNLENINHFSMEQAVKLFEELLKIEREKYNKENSKNDK
;
A
#
# COMPACT_ATOMS: atom_id res chain seq x y z
N MET A 1 -12.51 -10.06 -34.10
CA MET A 1 -13.24 -10.07 -32.82
C MET A 1 -12.69 -8.92 -32.02
N GLU A 2 -13.41 -7.81 -32.04
CA GLU A 2 -13.04 -6.59 -31.32
C GLU A 2 -13.19 -6.86 -29.82
N ASN A 3 -12.09 -6.71 -29.07
CA ASN A 3 -12.14 -6.73 -27.62
C ASN A 3 -12.83 -5.43 -27.19
N GLU A 4 -14.10 -5.52 -26.79
CA GLU A 4 -14.84 -4.43 -26.16
C GLU A 4 -14.26 -4.12 -24.76
N ILE A 5 -13.11 -3.44 -24.74
CA ILE A 5 -12.51 -2.83 -23.57
C ILE A 5 -13.12 -1.43 -23.41
N ASN A 6 -14.36 -1.33 -22.90
CA ASN A 6 -14.79 -0.14 -22.14
C ASN A 6 -16.10 -0.35 -21.35
N THR A 7 -16.08 -1.21 -20.33
CA THR A 7 -17.12 -1.23 -19.28
C THR A 7 -16.57 -0.81 -17.91
N ASN A 8 -15.35 -0.25 -17.89
CA ASN A 8 -14.51 -0.10 -16.69
C ASN A 8 -14.83 1.12 -15.81
N ALA A 9 -15.55 2.13 -16.31
CA ALA A 9 -15.83 3.33 -15.52
C ALA A 9 -16.94 3.11 -14.48
N THR A 10 -18.00 2.38 -14.83
CA THR A 10 -19.26 2.36 -14.07
C THR A 10 -19.42 1.15 -13.14
N HIS A 11 -18.78 0.02 -13.45
CA HIS A 11 -19.05 -1.23 -12.73
C HIS A 11 -18.26 -1.33 -11.42
N ILE A 12 -18.90 -1.03 -10.29
CA ILE A 12 -18.23 -1.01 -8.97
C ILE A 12 -17.75 -2.39 -8.51
N GLY A 13 -18.54 -3.44 -8.75
CA GLY A 13 -18.17 -4.81 -8.39
C GLY A 13 -16.86 -5.27 -9.05
N ARG A 14 -16.64 -4.85 -10.31
CA ARG A 14 -15.39 -5.11 -11.01
C ARG A 14 -14.23 -4.42 -10.33
N LYS A 15 -14.35 -3.14 -9.94
CA LYS A 15 -13.28 -2.41 -9.22
C LYS A 15 -12.91 -3.11 -7.91
N ILE A 16 -13.91 -3.56 -7.14
CA ILE A 16 -13.72 -4.35 -5.92
C ILE A 16 -12.89 -5.62 -6.21
N GLU A 17 -13.24 -6.37 -7.25
CA GLU A 17 -12.51 -7.58 -7.64
C GLU A 17 -11.03 -7.29 -7.94
N ARG A 18 -10.74 -6.21 -8.70
CA ARG A 18 -9.35 -5.87 -9.09
C ARG A 18 -8.55 -5.49 -7.87
N ILE A 19 -9.08 -4.62 -7.01
CA ILE A 19 -8.40 -4.19 -5.78
C ILE A 19 -8.17 -5.38 -4.85
N ARG A 20 -9.16 -6.26 -4.68
CA ARG A 20 -9.01 -7.48 -3.88
C ARG A 20 -7.85 -8.35 -4.38
N ARG A 21 -7.77 -8.57 -5.70
CA ARG A 21 -6.68 -9.34 -6.31
C ARG A 21 -5.32 -8.66 -6.14
N LEU A 22 -5.26 -7.33 -6.29
CA LEU A 22 -4.03 -6.55 -6.04
C LEU A 22 -3.57 -6.63 -4.59
N ARG A 23 -4.50 -6.78 -3.64
CA ARG A 23 -4.22 -7.05 -2.22
C ARG A 23 -3.82 -8.50 -1.94
N GLY A 24 -3.80 -9.37 -2.94
CA GLY A 24 -3.50 -10.79 -2.76
C GLY A 24 -4.58 -11.58 -2.01
N MET A 25 -5.80 -11.03 -1.90
CA MET A 25 -6.89 -11.63 -1.13
C MET A 25 -7.76 -12.53 -2.01
N THR A 26 -8.17 -13.69 -1.48
CA THR A 26 -9.22 -14.54 -2.07
C THR A 26 -10.61 -13.98 -1.76
N GLN A 27 -11.64 -14.46 -2.49
CA GLN A 27 -13.02 -14.11 -2.17
C GLN A 27 -13.44 -14.60 -0.77
N THR A 28 -12.83 -15.67 -0.27
CA THR A 28 -13.06 -16.16 1.09
C THR A 28 -12.50 -15.17 2.10
N ASP A 29 -11.25 -14.72 1.91
CA ASP A 29 -10.61 -13.77 2.84
C ASP A 29 -11.40 -12.45 2.96
N LEU A 30 -11.87 -11.90 1.82
CA LEU A 30 -12.72 -10.72 1.85
C LEU A 30 -14.09 -11.01 2.48
N GLY A 31 -14.63 -12.21 2.29
CA GLY A 31 -15.87 -12.65 2.92
C GLY A 31 -15.74 -12.70 4.44
N ASP A 32 -14.65 -13.27 4.94
CA ASP A 32 -14.35 -13.38 6.37
C ASP A 32 -14.23 -12.00 7.02
N LEU A 33 -13.57 -11.04 6.36
CA LEU A 33 -13.48 -9.64 6.82
C LEU A 33 -14.83 -8.93 6.85
N LEU A 34 -15.72 -9.23 5.91
CA LEU A 34 -17.04 -8.63 5.79
C LEU A 34 -18.13 -9.37 6.58
N GLY A 35 -17.82 -10.52 7.16
CA GLY A 35 -18.80 -11.41 7.80
C GLY A 35 -19.83 -11.99 6.83
N ILE A 36 -19.47 -12.20 5.57
CA ILE A 36 -20.35 -12.74 4.52
C ILE A 36 -19.70 -13.93 3.82
N THR A 37 -20.51 -14.74 3.12
CA THR A 37 -19.99 -15.92 2.42
C THR A 37 -19.19 -15.56 1.17
N LYS A 38 -18.26 -16.44 0.77
CA LYS A 38 -17.54 -16.36 -0.51
C LYS A 38 -18.49 -16.14 -1.70
N GLN A 39 -19.64 -16.82 -1.71
CA GLN A 39 -20.65 -16.69 -2.77
C GLN A 39 -21.28 -15.29 -2.77
N ALA A 40 -21.52 -14.71 -1.59
CA ALA A 40 -22.00 -13.34 -1.47
C ALA A 40 -20.98 -12.33 -2.01
N VAL A 41 -19.67 -12.55 -1.75
CA VAL A 41 -18.59 -11.75 -2.35
C VAL A 41 -18.59 -11.89 -3.87
N SER A 42 -18.66 -13.12 -4.39
CA SER A 42 -18.70 -13.35 -5.85
C SER A 42 -19.87 -12.64 -6.51
N LYS A 43 -21.07 -12.69 -5.90
CA LYS A 43 -22.26 -11.98 -6.42
C LYS A 43 -22.09 -10.47 -6.36
N MET A 44 -21.47 -9.96 -5.29
CA MET A 44 -21.15 -8.54 -5.13
C MET A 44 -20.18 -8.06 -6.22
N GLU A 45 -19.14 -8.83 -6.55
CA GLU A 45 -18.18 -8.49 -7.60
C GLU A 45 -18.80 -8.48 -9.00
N GLN A 46 -19.83 -9.29 -9.23
CA GLN A 46 -20.61 -9.31 -10.47
C GLN A 46 -21.66 -8.20 -10.55
N SER A 47 -21.88 -7.43 -9.48
CA SER A 47 -22.90 -6.38 -9.43
C SER A 47 -22.36 -5.05 -9.97
N GLU A 48 -23.04 -4.49 -10.96
CA GLU A 48 -22.65 -3.21 -11.57
C GLU A 48 -22.79 -2.04 -10.59
N LYS A 49 -23.80 -2.10 -9.73
CA LYS A 49 -24.11 -1.10 -8.68
C LYS A 49 -24.19 -1.77 -7.32
N ILE A 50 -23.69 -1.07 -6.31
CA ILE A 50 -23.71 -1.46 -4.90
C ILE A 50 -24.10 -0.21 -4.11
N GLU A 51 -24.82 -0.40 -3.01
CA GLU A 51 -25.20 0.68 -2.09
C GLU A 51 -23.99 1.29 -1.39
N ASP A 52 -24.00 2.62 -1.22
CA ASP A 52 -22.85 3.38 -0.69
C ASP A 52 -22.39 2.88 0.70
N GLU A 53 -23.30 2.51 1.58
CA GLU A 53 -22.95 1.96 2.90
C GLU A 53 -22.14 0.66 2.77
N ARG A 54 -22.50 -0.19 1.81
CA ARG A 54 -21.75 -1.42 1.53
C ARG A 54 -20.42 -1.12 0.86
N ILE A 55 -20.34 -0.13 -0.03
CA ILE A 55 -19.08 0.30 -0.64
C ILE A 55 -18.10 0.74 0.44
N LYS A 56 -18.56 1.53 1.41
CA LYS A 56 -17.73 1.98 2.55
C LYS A 56 -17.16 0.80 3.33
N ARG A 57 -17.99 -0.16 3.73
CA ARG A 57 -17.53 -1.37 4.44
C ARG A 57 -16.51 -2.18 3.63
N VAL A 58 -16.71 -2.29 2.32
CA VAL A 58 -15.78 -2.99 1.43
C VAL A 58 -14.46 -2.22 1.31
N ALA A 59 -14.49 -0.90 1.21
CA ALA A 59 -13.29 -0.06 1.17
C ALA A 59 -12.46 -0.24 2.45
N ASP A 60 -13.12 -0.22 3.61
CA ASP A 60 -12.49 -0.44 4.91
C ASP A 60 -11.84 -1.84 4.98
N ALA A 61 -12.56 -2.88 4.58
CA ALA A 61 -12.03 -4.26 4.55
C ALA A 61 -10.84 -4.43 3.59
N LEU A 62 -10.82 -3.70 2.46
CA LEU A 62 -9.72 -3.68 1.50
C LEU A 62 -8.58 -2.72 1.87
N GLY A 63 -8.72 -1.97 2.97
CA GLY A 63 -7.76 -0.98 3.43
C GLY A 63 -7.55 0.20 2.45
N VAL A 64 -8.59 0.60 1.72
CA VAL A 64 -8.57 1.73 0.78
C VAL A 64 -9.62 2.76 1.15
N THR A 65 -9.50 3.99 0.65
CA THR A 65 -10.55 5.00 0.83
C THR A 65 -11.75 4.68 -0.07
N GLU A 66 -12.96 5.06 0.36
CA GLU A 66 -14.17 4.92 -0.44
C GLU A 66 -14.04 5.63 -1.80
N GLU A 67 -13.47 6.84 -1.78
CA GLU A 67 -13.19 7.60 -2.99
C GLU A 67 -12.18 6.89 -3.90
N GLY A 68 -11.12 6.32 -3.32
CA GLY A 68 -10.12 5.54 -4.06
C GLY A 68 -10.73 4.32 -4.73
N LEU A 69 -11.63 3.60 -4.03
CA LEU A 69 -12.38 2.47 -4.57
C LEU A 69 -13.30 2.90 -5.73
N LYS A 70 -14.04 4.00 -5.58
CA LYS A 70 -14.95 4.53 -6.60
C LYS A 70 -14.21 5.04 -7.84
N LYS A 71 -13.08 5.72 -7.65
CA LYS A 71 -12.24 6.30 -8.72
C LYS A 71 -11.21 5.32 -9.29
N PHE A 72 -11.12 4.11 -8.75
CA PHE A 72 -10.15 3.11 -9.19
C PHE A 72 -10.22 2.86 -10.70
N THR A 73 -9.05 2.94 -11.34
CA THR A 73 -8.80 2.43 -12.69
C THR A 73 -7.43 1.76 -12.71
N GLU A 74 -7.27 0.73 -13.54
CA GLU A 74 -5.99 0.03 -13.70
C GLU A 74 -4.91 0.97 -14.26
N GLU A 75 -5.29 1.88 -15.16
CA GLU A 75 -4.43 2.94 -15.72
C GLU A 75 -3.82 3.81 -14.61
N THR A 76 -4.63 4.23 -13.64
CA THR A 76 -4.18 5.04 -12.50
C THR A 76 -3.15 4.28 -11.65
N VAL A 77 -3.36 2.98 -11.42
CA VAL A 77 -2.40 2.16 -10.66
C VAL A 77 -1.09 2.00 -11.43
N LEU A 78 -1.14 1.70 -12.73
CA LEU A 78 0.05 1.54 -13.56
C LEU A 78 0.85 2.86 -13.63
N TYR A 79 0.16 3.99 -13.81
CA TYR A 79 0.77 5.31 -13.78
C TYR A 79 1.50 5.56 -12.46
N TYR A 80 0.85 5.37 -11.31
CA TYR A 80 1.51 5.58 -10.01
C TYR A 80 2.65 4.60 -9.75
N THR A 81 2.53 3.35 -10.19
CA THR A 81 3.59 2.34 -10.03
C THR A 81 4.83 2.69 -10.85
N ASN A 82 4.65 3.15 -12.09
CA ASN A 82 5.76 3.58 -12.95
C ASN A 82 6.45 4.83 -12.40
N ASN A 83 5.68 5.79 -11.89
CA ASN A 83 6.22 7.04 -11.32
C ASN A 83 6.74 6.90 -9.88
N PHE A 84 6.45 5.79 -9.20
CA PHE A 84 7.00 5.51 -7.87
C PHE A 84 8.53 5.36 -7.90
N TYR A 85 9.06 4.74 -8.96
CA TYR A 85 10.50 4.56 -9.13
C TYR A 85 11.22 5.86 -9.53
N GLU A 86 10.58 6.74 -10.31
CA GLU A 86 11.18 8.02 -10.71
C GLU A 86 11.26 9.04 -9.56
N ASN A 87 10.39 8.96 -8.55
CA ASN A 87 10.45 9.81 -7.35
C ASN A 87 11.48 9.35 -6.29
N SER A 88 12.14 8.20 -6.48
CA SER A 88 13.25 7.77 -5.59
C SER A 88 14.46 8.69 -5.67
N ASN A 89 14.55 9.52 -6.72
CA ASN A 89 15.54 10.57 -6.89
C ASN A 89 14.82 11.90 -7.14
N ALA A 90 14.46 12.59 -6.05
CA ALA A 90 14.01 13.98 -6.00
C ALA A 90 14.10 14.76 -7.33
N THR A 91 13.02 14.85 -8.08
CA THR A 91 12.73 16.00 -8.96
C THR A 91 11.23 16.12 -9.13
N ALA A 92 10.68 17.21 -8.60
CA ALA A 92 9.29 17.60 -8.70
C ALA A 92 8.85 17.73 -10.17
N THR A 93 7.91 16.89 -10.60
CA THR A 93 7.11 17.13 -11.81
C THR A 93 5.63 16.88 -11.54
N ASN A 94 4.99 17.93 -11.03
CA ASN A 94 3.77 18.49 -11.62
C ASN A 94 2.42 17.76 -11.50
N ILE A 95 2.13 17.03 -10.42
CA ILE A 95 0.73 16.83 -9.97
C ILE A 95 0.66 16.98 -8.45
N GLY A 96 -0.32 17.77 -7.99
CA GLY A 96 -0.42 18.38 -6.67
C GLY A 96 -0.17 17.46 -5.47
N THR A 97 0.31 18.09 -4.41
CA THR A 97 0.45 17.58 -3.04
C THR A 97 -0.54 16.46 -2.69
N ILE A 98 -0.12 15.21 -2.87
CA ILE A 98 -0.60 14.11 -2.04
C ILE A 98 0.15 14.27 -0.71
N SER A 99 -0.41 15.09 0.17
CA SER A 99 0.15 15.48 1.47
C SER A 99 0.18 14.35 2.51
N ASN A 100 -0.07 13.09 2.12
CA ASN A 100 -0.17 11.96 3.06
C ASN A 100 0.74 10.78 2.65
N LEU A 101 1.96 11.07 2.19
CA LEU A 101 3.01 10.05 2.06
C LEU A 101 3.84 9.97 3.36
N GLU A 102 3.18 10.01 4.52
CA GLU A 102 3.84 10.02 5.84
C GLU A 102 4.39 8.64 6.28
N ASN A 103 4.27 7.60 5.44
CA ASN A 103 4.69 6.24 5.82
C ASN A 103 5.55 5.53 4.76
N ILE A 104 6.39 6.26 4.04
CA ILE A 104 7.61 5.64 3.50
C ILE A 104 8.66 5.83 4.58
N ASN A 105 9.13 4.72 5.18
CA ASN A 105 10.21 4.65 6.16
C ASN A 105 11.28 5.74 5.94
N HIS A 106 11.06 6.93 6.50
CA HIS A 106 11.97 8.05 6.34
C HIS A 106 13.05 7.85 7.38
N PHE A 107 14.10 7.13 7.00
CA PHE A 107 15.31 7.05 7.79
C PHE A 107 15.97 8.42 7.77
N SER A 108 15.68 9.22 8.80
CA SER A 108 16.15 10.61 8.84
C SER A 108 17.67 10.64 9.02
N MET A 109 18.31 11.73 8.59
CA MET A 109 19.74 11.93 8.85
C MET A 109 20.05 11.92 10.35
N GLU A 110 19.12 12.36 11.19
CA GLU A 110 19.28 12.29 12.65
C GLU A 110 19.27 10.84 13.16
N GLN A 111 18.38 9.99 12.63
CA GLN A 111 18.37 8.56 12.95
C GLN A 111 19.65 7.85 12.46
N ALA A 112 20.15 8.23 11.28
CA ALA A 112 21.42 7.74 10.75
C ALA A 112 22.59 8.10 11.65
N VAL A 113 22.68 9.37 12.08
CA VAL A 113 23.74 9.85 12.97
C VAL A 113 23.69 9.13 14.31
N LYS A 114 22.52 9.01 14.94
CA LYS A 114 22.35 8.28 16.22
C LYS A 114 22.80 6.83 16.11
N LEU A 115 22.44 6.14 15.03
CA LEU A 115 22.86 4.76 14.79
C LEU A 115 24.40 4.66 14.67
N PHE A 116 25.03 5.57 13.93
CA PHE A 116 26.49 5.58 13.81
C PHE A 116 27.19 5.87 15.13
N GLU A 117 26.66 6.79 15.95
CA GLU A 117 27.20 7.07 17.28
C GLU A 117 27.12 5.84 18.20
N GLU A 118 26.00 5.11 18.19
CA GLU A 118 25.86 3.87 18.96
C GLU A 118 26.83 2.78 18.49
N LEU A 119 26.97 2.58 17.17
CA LEU A 119 27.92 1.62 16.62
C LEU A 119 29.37 1.95 17.02
N LEU A 120 29.77 3.22 16.90
CA LEU A 120 31.10 3.68 17.32
C LEU A 120 31.32 3.50 18.82
N LYS A 121 30.29 3.71 19.65
CA LYS A 121 30.36 3.47 21.10
C LYS A 121 30.59 2.00 21.41
N ILE A 122 29.83 1.10 20.77
CA ILE A 122 29.98 -0.36 20.92
C ILE A 122 31.40 -0.79 20.54
N GLU A 123 31.93 -0.27 19.45
CA GLU A 123 33.27 -0.60 18.97
C GLU A 123 34.37 -0.12 19.92
N ARG A 124 34.25 1.10 20.46
CA ARG A 124 35.16 1.61 21.50
C ARG A 124 35.11 0.80 22.78
N GLU A 125 33.92 0.40 23.23
CA GLU A 125 33.76 -0.44 24.43
C GLU A 125 34.39 -1.82 24.26
N LYS A 126 34.27 -2.43 23.07
CA LYS A 126 34.94 -3.69 22.74
C LYS A 126 36.46 -3.54 22.81
N TYR A 127 37.01 -2.53 22.15
CA TYR A 127 38.45 -2.26 22.15
C TYR A 127 39.01 -2.03 23.57
N ASN A 128 38.32 -1.28 24.41
CA ASN A 128 38.74 -1.04 25.79
C ASN A 128 38.65 -2.29 26.66
N LYS A 129 37.64 -3.14 26.46
CA LYS A 129 37.53 -4.45 27.13
C LYS A 129 38.61 -5.43 26.71
N GLU A 130 39.08 -5.37 25.47
CA GLU A 130 40.17 -6.21 24.97
C GLU A 130 41.53 -5.76 25.53
N ASN A 131 41.81 -4.46 25.55
CA ASN A 131 43.07 -3.95 26.12
C ASN A 131 43.16 -4.13 27.64
N SER A 132 42.07 -3.94 28.38
CA SER A 132 42.06 -4.18 29.84
C SER A 132 42.21 -5.65 30.26
N LYS A 133 42.08 -6.60 29.32
CA LYS A 133 42.40 -8.02 29.54
C LYS A 133 43.87 -8.37 29.28
N ASN A 134 44.59 -7.54 28.52
CA ASN A 134 46.00 -7.75 28.20
C ASN A 134 46.96 -7.15 29.26
N ASP A 135 46.44 -6.31 30.16
CA ASP A 135 47.19 -5.69 31.27
C ASP A 135 47.03 -6.43 32.63
N LYS A 136 46.52 -7.67 32.62
CA LYS A 136 46.47 -8.58 33.78
C LYS A 136 47.18 -9.89 33.48
#